data_AF-A0A7X1GHN7-F1
#
_entry.id   AF-A0A7X1GHN7-F1
#
_cell.length_a   1.000
_cell.length_b   1.000
_cell.length_c   1.000
_cell.angle_alpha   90.00
_cell.angle_beta   90.00
_cell.angle_gamma   90.00
#
_symmetry.space_group_name_H-M   'P 1'
#
loop_
_entity.id
_entity.type
_entity.pdbx_description
1 polymer ?
#
loop_
_entity_poly.entity_id
_entity_poly.type
_entity_poly.pdbx_seq_one_letter_code
_entity_poly.pdbx_strand_id
1 'polypeptide(L)'
;MQGITRDHRVATPSDAGWRVRLMKDGQFVADRHFRDQAYGGPQRAKKAARCYRDDMVKEHGIVLTVASEGDLAVLRRVAGLTQRELAQVLRVSSAQVAKWERGAVPAAVLSLTGALLSRQVSSPSTDISGDDIRRIRTQVLKWTQQQLAAELDRAYAAVGHWERGGRQAPGWVLVYLQAVNDGWNREHSTESNSA
;
A
#
# COMPACT_ATOMS: atom_id res chain seq x y z
N MET A 1 -40.57 5.32 -18.05
CA MET A 1 -39.32 5.06 -18.79
C MET A 1 -38.80 6.38 -19.35
N GLN A 2 -37.83 7.01 -18.69
CA GLN A 2 -37.13 8.17 -19.27
C GLN A 2 -35.76 7.71 -19.76
N GLY A 3 -35.50 7.98 -21.04
CA GLY A 3 -34.34 7.51 -21.76
C GLY A 3 -33.02 8.08 -21.22
N ILE A 4 -32.00 7.26 -21.29
CA ILE A 4 -30.60 7.59 -21.02
C ILE A 4 -30.14 8.61 -22.08
N THR A 5 -30.22 9.91 -21.77
CA THR A 5 -29.63 10.92 -22.66
C THR A 5 -28.11 10.83 -22.56
N ARG A 6 -27.48 10.18 -23.55
CA ARG A 6 -26.05 10.38 -23.81
C ARG A 6 -25.85 11.85 -24.13
N ASP A 7 -25.11 12.54 -23.26
CA ASP A 7 -24.77 13.93 -23.45
C ASP A 7 -23.72 14.02 -24.56
N HIS A 8 -24.16 14.38 -25.77
CA HIS A 8 -23.32 14.52 -26.97
C HIS A 8 -22.80 15.96 -27.16
N ARG A 9 -22.83 16.80 -26.11
CA ARG A 9 -22.42 18.20 -26.20
C ARG A 9 -20.91 18.37 -26.17
N VAL A 10 -20.42 19.37 -26.91
CA VAL A 10 -19.02 19.79 -26.92
C VAL A 10 -18.66 20.33 -25.53
N ALA A 11 -17.63 19.75 -24.89
CA ALA A 11 -17.25 20.10 -23.53
C ALA A 11 -16.73 21.54 -23.44
N THR A 12 -17.41 22.37 -22.66
CA THR A 12 -16.96 23.71 -22.27
C THR A 12 -16.20 23.65 -20.95
N PRO A 13 -15.32 24.63 -20.61
CA PRO A 13 -14.67 24.69 -19.30
C PRO A 13 -15.66 24.73 -18.12
N SER A 14 -16.87 25.23 -18.34
CA SER A 14 -18.04 25.19 -17.43
C SER A 14 -18.63 23.79 -17.20
N ASP A 15 -18.19 22.78 -17.96
CA ASP A 15 -18.54 21.37 -17.77
C ASP A 15 -17.52 20.59 -16.90
N ALA A 16 -16.53 21.27 -16.32
CA ALA A 16 -15.64 20.68 -15.32
C ALA A 16 -16.44 20.23 -14.08
N GLY A 17 -16.21 18.98 -13.66
CA GLY A 17 -16.96 18.39 -12.56
C GLY A 17 -16.73 16.89 -12.38
N TRP A 18 -17.52 16.29 -11.50
CA TRP A 18 -17.46 14.88 -11.14
C TRP A 18 -18.74 14.19 -11.55
N ARG A 19 -18.67 13.11 -12.32
CA ARG A 19 -19.85 12.31 -12.68
C ARG A 19 -19.86 10.98 -11.93
N VAL A 20 -20.97 10.69 -11.26
CA VAL A 20 -21.19 9.42 -10.57
C VAL A 20 -22.06 8.55 -11.45
N ARG A 21 -21.58 7.35 -11.79
CA ARG A 21 -22.35 6.31 -12.47
C ARG A 21 -22.26 5.01 -11.67
N LEU A 22 -23.40 4.46 -11.30
CA LEU A 22 -23.51 3.18 -10.60
C LEU A 22 -24.39 2.25 -11.41
N MET A 23 -23.95 1.00 -11.56
CA MET A 23 -24.68 -0.04 -12.26
C MET A 23 -25.00 -1.19 -11.32
N LYS A 24 -26.17 -1.78 -11.48
CA LYS A 24 -26.61 -3.02 -10.83
C LYS A 24 -27.46 -3.81 -11.82
N ASP A 25 -27.24 -5.12 -11.91
CA ASP A 25 -27.99 -6.04 -12.79
C ASP A 25 -28.08 -5.57 -14.25
N GLY A 26 -26.99 -4.99 -14.77
CA GLY A 26 -26.92 -4.49 -16.15
C GLY A 26 -27.63 -3.14 -16.40
N GLN A 27 -28.16 -2.48 -15.37
CA GLN A 27 -28.84 -1.20 -15.47
C GLN A 27 -28.14 -0.10 -14.66
N PHE A 28 -28.17 1.14 -15.13
CA PHE A 28 -27.70 2.28 -14.34
C PHE A 28 -28.73 2.63 -13.27
N VAL A 29 -28.35 2.44 -12.01
CA VAL A 29 -29.18 2.79 -10.85
C VAL A 29 -28.90 4.21 -10.36
N ALA A 30 -27.75 4.78 -10.70
CA ALA A 30 -27.47 6.20 -10.51
C ALA A 30 -26.61 6.75 -11.66
N ASP A 31 -26.99 7.89 -12.22
CA ASP A 31 -26.16 8.70 -13.14
C ASP A 31 -26.37 10.19 -12.86
N ARG A 32 -25.37 10.86 -12.29
CA ARG A 32 -25.48 12.30 -11.95
C ARG A 32 -24.15 13.03 -12.11
N HIS A 33 -24.21 14.23 -12.68
CA HIS A 33 -23.06 15.11 -12.85
C HIS A 33 -23.05 16.25 -11.80
N PHE A 34 -21.92 16.42 -11.13
CA PHE A 34 -21.64 17.42 -10.10
C PHE A 34 -20.65 18.45 -10.64
N ARG A 35 -21.17 19.57 -11.14
CA ARG A 35 -20.37 20.63 -11.77
C ARG A 35 -19.65 21.48 -10.73
N ASP A 36 -18.39 21.83 -10.97
CA ASP A 36 -17.58 22.61 -10.02
C ASP A 36 -18.23 23.97 -9.70
N GLN A 37 -18.80 24.64 -10.70
CA GLN A 37 -19.49 25.92 -10.53
C GLN A 37 -20.69 25.84 -9.58
N ALA A 38 -21.47 24.74 -9.63
CA ALA A 38 -22.66 24.56 -8.80
C ALA A 38 -22.33 24.28 -7.32
N TYR A 39 -21.12 23.81 -7.03
CA TYR A 39 -20.69 23.44 -5.69
C TYR A 39 -19.57 24.35 -5.13
N GLY A 40 -19.24 25.44 -5.83
CA GLY A 40 -18.23 26.40 -5.38
C GLY A 40 -16.80 25.84 -5.42
N GLY A 41 -16.50 24.98 -6.40
CA GLY A 41 -15.16 24.50 -6.72
C GLY A 41 -14.99 22.97 -6.73
N PRO A 42 -13.84 22.49 -7.25
CA PRO A 42 -13.60 21.07 -7.52
C PRO A 42 -13.61 20.18 -6.28
N GLN A 43 -13.11 20.68 -5.14
CA GLN A 43 -13.10 19.90 -3.90
C GLN A 43 -14.51 19.68 -3.33
N ARG A 44 -15.37 20.71 -3.40
CA ARG A 44 -16.75 20.64 -2.92
C ARG A 44 -17.63 19.81 -3.85
N ALA A 45 -17.46 19.95 -5.17
CA ALA A 45 -18.11 19.08 -6.14
C ALA A 45 -17.71 17.61 -5.96
N LYS A 46 -16.42 17.33 -5.74
CA LYS A 46 -15.92 15.97 -5.42
C LYS A 46 -16.56 15.41 -4.16
N LYS A 47 -16.66 16.21 -3.10
CA LYS A 47 -17.28 15.81 -1.84
C LYS A 47 -18.77 15.48 -2.05
N ALA A 48 -19.51 16.35 -2.75
CA ALA A 48 -20.91 16.13 -3.06
C ALA A 48 -21.14 14.88 -3.92
N ALA A 49 -20.31 14.67 -4.95
CA ALA A 49 -20.34 13.47 -5.77
C ALA A 49 -20.08 12.20 -4.94
N ARG A 50 -19.12 12.25 -4.01
CA ARG A 50 -18.84 11.13 -3.10
C ARG A 50 -20.02 10.83 -2.17
N CYS A 51 -20.60 11.83 -1.53
CA CYS A 51 -21.78 11.64 -0.67
C CYS A 51 -22.93 10.99 -1.45
N TYR A 52 -23.25 11.52 -2.64
CA TYR A 52 -24.29 10.95 -3.50
C TYR A 52 -23.99 9.50 -3.90
N ARG A 53 -22.74 9.19 -4.27
CA ARG A 53 -22.33 7.81 -4.54
C ARG A 53 -22.57 6.91 -3.33
N ASP A 54 -22.11 7.32 -2.16
CA ASP A 54 -22.19 6.51 -0.94
C ASP A 54 -23.65 6.29 -0.51
N ASP A 55 -24.54 7.28 -0.72
CA ASP A 55 -25.98 7.17 -0.48
C ASP A 55 -26.65 6.20 -1.46
N MET A 56 -26.39 6.36 -2.76
CA MET A 56 -26.94 5.48 -3.81
C MET A 56 -26.45 4.03 -3.68
N VAL A 57 -25.22 3.83 -3.20
CA VAL A 57 -24.66 2.52 -2.90
C VAL A 57 -25.44 1.83 -1.78
N LYS A 58 -25.77 2.55 -0.71
CA LYS A 58 -26.61 2.04 0.38
C LYS A 58 -28.03 1.76 -0.08
N GLU A 59 -28.65 2.70 -0.78
CA GLU A 59 -30.03 2.60 -1.27
C GLU A 59 -30.22 1.38 -2.19
N HIS A 60 -29.30 1.19 -3.13
CA HIS A 60 -29.41 0.08 -4.08
C HIS A 60 -28.75 -1.22 -3.60
N GLY A 61 -28.25 -1.27 -2.37
CA GLY A 61 -27.53 -2.43 -1.83
C GLY A 61 -26.39 -2.88 -2.75
N ILE A 62 -25.71 -1.92 -3.38
CA ILE A 62 -24.54 -2.20 -4.20
C ILE A 62 -23.41 -2.47 -3.22
N VAL A 63 -22.92 -3.70 -3.19
CA VAL A 63 -21.61 -3.92 -2.59
C VAL A 63 -20.63 -3.32 -3.58
N LEU A 64 -20.24 -2.05 -3.38
CA LEU A 64 -18.98 -1.58 -3.93
C LEU A 64 -17.99 -2.63 -3.49
N THR A 65 -17.24 -3.22 -4.42
CA THR A 65 -16.10 -4.05 -4.05
C THR A 65 -15.23 -3.15 -3.20
N VAL A 66 -15.42 -3.20 -1.88
CA VAL A 66 -14.47 -2.72 -0.91
C VAL A 66 -13.28 -3.53 -1.36
N ALA A 67 -12.30 -2.87 -1.99
CA ALA A 67 -11.05 -3.54 -2.31
C ALA A 67 -10.69 -4.25 -1.01
N SER A 68 -10.76 -5.59 -1.01
CA SER A 68 -10.59 -6.41 0.20
C SER A 68 -9.41 -5.78 0.91
N GLU A 69 -9.66 -5.12 2.04
CA GLU A 69 -8.66 -4.21 2.60
C GLU A 69 -7.50 -5.10 2.96
N GLY A 70 -6.43 -5.07 2.16
CA GLY A 70 -5.30 -5.95 2.38
C GLY A 70 -4.77 -5.73 3.79
N ASP A 71 -4.22 -6.75 4.42
CA ASP A 71 -3.82 -6.70 5.84
C ASP A 71 -2.97 -5.46 6.19
N LEU A 72 -2.17 -4.98 5.23
CA LEU A 72 -1.38 -3.75 5.36
C LEU A 72 -2.26 -2.49 5.53
N ALA A 73 -3.36 -2.39 4.79
CA ALA A 73 -4.30 -1.28 4.88
C ALA A 73 -5.01 -1.27 6.24
N VAL A 74 -5.38 -2.45 6.75
CA VAL A 74 -5.98 -2.61 8.08
C VAL A 74 -4.99 -2.17 9.15
N LEU A 75 -3.77 -2.72 9.16
CA LEU A 75 -2.71 -2.36 10.10
C LEU A 75 -2.44 -0.86 10.12
N ARG A 76 -2.28 -0.25 8.92
CA ARG A 76 -2.01 1.18 8.78
C ARG A 76 -3.13 2.04 9.39
N ARG A 77 -4.40 1.69 9.10
CA ARG A 77 -5.55 2.47 9.57
C ARG A 77 -5.77 2.35 11.07
N VAL A 78 -5.57 1.16 11.63
CA VAL A 78 -5.62 0.95 13.08
C VAL A 78 -4.59 1.83 13.79
N ALA A 79 -3.41 1.99 13.19
CA ALA A 79 -2.38 2.91 13.68
C ALA A 79 -2.62 4.40 13.35
N GLY A 80 -3.73 4.76 12.69
CA GLY A 80 -4.04 6.13 12.33
C GLY A 80 -3.13 6.75 11.26
N LEU A 81 -2.33 5.95 10.55
CA LEU A 81 -1.39 6.44 9.55
C LEU A 81 -2.05 6.64 8.19
N THR A 82 -1.60 7.63 7.44
CA THR A 82 -1.86 7.78 6.01
C THR A 82 -0.92 6.90 5.18
N GLN A 83 -1.28 6.60 3.92
CA GLN A 83 -0.39 5.86 3.01
C GLN A 83 0.96 6.57 2.82
N ARG A 84 0.97 7.91 2.88
CA ARG A 84 2.18 8.73 2.78
C ARG A 84 3.09 8.54 3.99
N GLU A 85 2.53 8.55 5.19
CA GLU A 85 3.31 8.38 6.42
C GLU A 85 3.89 6.96 6.50
N LEU A 86 3.10 5.93 6.18
CA LEU A 86 3.62 4.56 6.10
C LEU A 86 4.74 4.45 5.05
N ALA A 87 4.57 5.11 3.89
CA ALA A 87 5.59 5.12 2.85
C ALA A 87 6.91 5.77 3.32
N GLN A 88 6.83 6.84 4.12
CA GLN A 88 8.02 7.47 4.71
C GLN A 88 8.73 6.53 5.67
N VAL A 89 7.99 5.87 6.56
CA VAL A 89 8.54 4.89 7.51
C VAL A 89 9.23 3.73 6.79
N LEU A 90 8.60 3.20 5.75
CA LEU A 90 9.15 2.10 4.95
C LEU A 90 10.15 2.57 3.87
N ARG A 91 10.43 3.88 3.77
CA ARG A 91 11.29 4.48 2.72
C ARG A 91 10.93 4.03 1.29
N VAL A 92 9.62 4.00 0.98
CA VAL A 92 9.09 3.69 -0.35
C VAL A 92 8.17 4.80 -0.85
N SER A 93 7.67 4.70 -2.09
CA SER A 93 6.66 5.62 -2.59
C SER A 93 5.26 5.29 -2.06
N SER A 94 4.41 6.30 -1.91
CA SER A 94 2.99 6.10 -1.56
C SER A 94 2.25 5.23 -2.59
N ALA A 95 2.66 5.30 -3.87
CA ALA A 95 2.14 4.43 -4.92
C ALA A 95 2.48 2.95 -4.70
N GLN A 96 3.67 2.65 -4.15
CA GLN A 96 4.06 1.29 -3.79
C GLN A 96 3.18 0.76 -2.65
N VAL A 97 2.92 1.58 -1.62
CA VAL A 97 1.99 1.24 -0.54
C VAL A 97 0.59 0.99 -1.08
N ALA A 98 0.06 1.88 -1.93
CA ALA A 98 -1.25 1.71 -2.55
C ALA A 98 -1.33 0.49 -3.49
N LYS A 99 -0.21 0.04 -4.05
CA LYS A 99 -0.14 -1.22 -4.81
C LYS A 99 -0.22 -2.43 -3.87
N TRP A 100 0.53 -2.41 -2.76
CA TRP A 100 0.49 -3.47 -1.75
C TRP A 100 -0.88 -3.59 -1.07
N GLU A 101 -1.52 -2.47 -0.72
CA GLU A 101 -2.86 -2.49 -0.12
C GLU A 101 -3.95 -3.05 -1.03
N ARG A 102 -3.73 -3.05 -2.35
CA ARG A 102 -4.68 -3.58 -3.36
C ARG A 102 -4.30 -4.97 -3.89
N GLY A 103 -3.17 -5.52 -3.46
CA GLY A 103 -2.61 -6.74 -4.05
C GLY A 103 -1.74 -7.50 -3.07
N ALA A 104 -0.77 -8.25 -3.59
CA ALA A 104 0.16 -9.00 -2.75
C ALA A 104 1.17 -8.04 -2.10
N VAL A 105 1.29 -8.15 -0.77
CA VAL A 105 2.31 -7.51 0.04
C VAL A 105 3.31 -8.58 0.49
N PRO A 106 4.63 -8.33 0.42
CA PRO A 106 5.61 -9.28 0.96
C PRO A 106 5.37 -9.52 2.45
N ALA A 107 5.44 -10.77 2.88
CA ALA A 107 5.21 -11.13 4.29
C ALA A 107 6.14 -10.35 5.24
N ALA A 108 7.41 -10.18 4.86
CA ALA A 108 8.38 -9.39 5.62
C ALA A 108 7.94 -7.92 5.83
N VAL A 109 7.28 -7.31 4.84
CA VAL A 109 6.75 -5.94 4.95
C VAL A 109 5.59 -5.89 5.94
N LEU A 110 4.69 -6.88 5.93
CA LEU A 110 3.58 -6.95 6.89
C LEU A 110 4.08 -7.03 8.33
N SER A 111 4.99 -7.96 8.63
CA SER A 111 5.50 -8.09 10.00
C SER A 111 6.36 -6.92 10.43
N LEU A 112 7.19 -6.37 9.54
CA LEU A 112 7.96 -5.17 9.82
C LEU A 112 7.02 -4.00 10.17
N THR A 113 5.94 -3.84 9.40
CA THR A 113 4.93 -2.81 9.68
C THR A 113 4.27 -3.06 11.04
N GLY A 114 3.85 -4.29 11.33
CA GLY A 114 3.30 -4.64 12.65
C GLY A 114 4.25 -4.33 13.81
N ALA A 115 5.54 -4.64 13.65
CA ALA A 115 6.55 -4.40 14.67
C ALA A 115 6.83 -2.90 14.89
N LEU A 116 6.90 -2.12 13.80
CA LEU A 116 7.05 -0.66 13.86
C LEU A 116 5.85 0.00 14.56
N LEU A 117 4.63 -0.44 14.21
CA LEU A 117 3.40 0.08 14.80
C LEU A 117 3.24 -0.29 16.28
N SER A 118 3.73 -1.48 16.65
CA SER A 118 3.77 -1.95 18.04
C SER A 118 4.95 -1.39 18.83
N ARG A 119 5.77 -0.50 18.22
CA ARG A 119 6.99 0.10 18.80
C ARG A 119 8.05 -0.91 19.25
N GLN A 120 8.03 -2.12 18.70
CA GLN A 120 9.08 -3.13 18.91
C GLN A 120 10.36 -2.77 18.13
N VAL A 121 10.20 -2.00 17.06
CA VAL A 121 11.28 -1.57 16.16
C VAL A 121 11.28 -0.05 16.09
N SER A 122 12.47 0.55 16.16
CA SER A 122 12.63 1.99 15.94
C SER A 122 12.68 2.32 14.46
N SER A 123 12.15 3.49 14.08
CA SER A 123 12.27 3.97 12.70
C SER A 123 13.76 4.19 12.38
N PRO A 124 14.30 3.55 11.34
CA PRO A 124 15.74 3.56 11.09
C PRO A 124 16.19 4.93 10.59
N SER A 125 17.25 5.46 11.21
CA SER A 125 17.93 6.69 10.78
C SER A 125 19.20 6.43 9.97
N THR A 126 19.71 5.19 9.98
CA THR A 126 21.03 4.85 9.44
C THR A 126 20.92 4.32 8.02
N ASP A 127 21.82 4.76 7.14
CA ASP A 127 21.98 4.17 5.82
C ASP A 127 22.82 2.89 5.92
N ILE A 128 22.19 1.76 5.62
CA ILE A 128 22.84 0.45 5.56
C ILE A 128 23.58 0.31 4.23
N SER A 129 24.90 0.08 4.30
CA SER A 129 25.75 -0.17 3.14
C SER A 129 25.67 -1.62 2.64
N GLY A 130 26.23 -1.92 1.47
CA GLY A 130 26.30 -3.29 0.96
C GLY A 130 27.07 -4.24 1.90
N ASP A 131 28.15 -3.76 2.51
CA ASP A 131 28.92 -4.53 3.49
C ASP A 131 28.12 -4.77 4.77
N ASP A 132 27.29 -3.81 5.21
CA ASP A 132 26.38 -4.00 6.32
C ASP A 132 25.32 -5.06 6.01
N ILE A 133 24.76 -5.07 4.81
CA ILE A 133 23.81 -6.12 4.38
C ILE A 133 24.47 -7.50 4.51
N ARG A 134 25.71 -7.64 4.01
CA ARG A 134 26.47 -8.90 4.10
C ARG A 134 26.78 -9.27 5.55
N ARG A 135 27.18 -8.31 6.37
CA ARG A 135 27.49 -8.50 7.79
C ARG A 135 26.25 -8.96 8.55
N ILE A 136 25.12 -8.24 8.43
CA ILE A 136 23.87 -8.58 9.11
C ILE A 136 23.43 -9.99 8.70
N ARG A 137 23.44 -10.28 7.39
CA ARG A 137 23.07 -11.61 6.88
C ARG A 137 23.94 -12.73 7.44
N THR A 138 25.27 -12.57 7.46
CA THR A 138 26.18 -13.66 7.85
C THR A 138 26.44 -13.73 9.35
N GLN A 139 26.39 -12.61 10.07
CA GLN A 139 26.76 -12.54 11.48
C GLN A 139 25.56 -12.51 12.41
N VAL A 140 24.46 -11.83 12.04
CA VAL A 140 23.25 -11.74 12.85
C VAL A 140 22.29 -12.86 12.49
N LEU A 141 21.94 -12.99 11.21
CA LEU A 141 20.95 -13.96 10.74
C LEU A 141 21.53 -15.37 10.51
N LYS A 142 22.85 -15.48 10.31
CA LYS A 142 23.53 -16.74 9.92
C LYS A 142 22.96 -17.35 8.64
N TRP A 143 22.56 -16.50 7.69
CA TRP A 143 21.88 -16.90 6.46
C TRP A 143 22.74 -16.87 5.20
N THR A 144 22.35 -17.67 4.23
CA THR A 144 22.82 -17.58 2.84
C THR A 144 22.10 -16.44 2.10
N GLN A 145 22.67 -15.98 0.98
CA GLN A 145 22.02 -14.98 0.12
C GLN A 145 20.65 -15.48 -0.39
N GLN A 146 20.51 -16.79 -0.61
CA GLN A 146 19.24 -17.40 -1.05
C GLN A 146 18.18 -17.35 0.04
N GLN A 147 18.53 -17.63 1.30
CA GLN A 147 17.61 -17.52 2.43
C GLN A 147 17.12 -16.09 2.64
N LEU A 148 18.03 -15.10 2.59
CA LEU A 148 17.65 -13.70 2.66
C LEU A 148 16.75 -13.29 1.48
N ALA A 149 17.04 -13.78 0.28
CA ALA A 149 16.22 -13.48 -0.91
C ALA A 149 14.80 -14.05 -0.78
N ALA A 150 14.67 -15.29 -0.29
CA ALA A 150 13.38 -15.94 -0.05
C ALA A 150 12.55 -15.18 0.99
N GLU A 151 13.16 -14.78 2.11
CA GLU A 151 12.49 -14.01 3.16
C GLU A 151 11.94 -12.67 2.64
N LEU A 152 12.71 -12.00 1.78
CA LEU A 152 12.34 -10.70 1.24
C LEU A 152 11.44 -10.78 0.00
N ASP A 153 11.07 -11.97 -0.46
CA ASP A 153 10.38 -12.23 -1.73
C ASP A 153 11.10 -11.57 -2.92
N ARG A 154 12.39 -11.91 -3.07
CA ARG A 154 13.30 -11.35 -4.07
C ARG A 154 14.11 -12.42 -4.75
N ALA A 155 14.59 -12.09 -5.96
CA ALA A 155 15.52 -12.94 -6.68
C ALA A 155 16.88 -12.96 -5.96
N TYR A 156 17.50 -14.14 -5.88
CA TYR A 156 18.85 -14.35 -5.33
C TYR A 156 19.88 -13.32 -5.83
N ALA A 157 19.89 -13.06 -7.15
CA ALA A 157 20.83 -12.13 -7.76
C ALA A 157 20.73 -10.70 -7.21
N ALA A 158 19.55 -10.28 -6.72
CA ALA A 158 19.37 -8.95 -6.16
C ALA A 158 20.23 -8.76 -4.91
N VAL A 159 20.27 -9.75 -4.01
CA VAL A 159 21.06 -9.71 -2.78
C VAL A 159 22.55 -9.56 -3.10
N GLY A 160 23.06 -10.33 -4.06
CA GLY A 160 24.46 -10.22 -4.48
C GLY A 160 24.83 -8.89 -5.14
N HIS A 161 23.88 -8.19 -5.77
CA HIS A 161 24.11 -6.84 -6.30
C HIS A 161 24.12 -5.79 -5.18
N TRP A 162 23.27 -5.94 -4.17
CA TRP A 162 23.22 -5.02 -3.03
C TRP A 162 24.49 -5.12 -2.20
N GLU A 163 24.94 -6.33 -1.89
CA GLU A 163 26.14 -6.55 -1.08
C GLU A 163 27.42 -6.06 -1.73
N ARG A 164 27.48 -6.04 -3.07
CA ARG A 164 28.64 -5.53 -3.81
C ARG A 164 28.54 -4.03 -4.11
N GLY A 165 27.47 -3.36 -3.66
CA GLY A 165 27.20 -1.96 -3.99
C GLY A 165 26.83 -1.70 -5.46
N GLY A 166 26.61 -2.75 -6.26
CA GLY A 166 26.25 -2.62 -7.68
C GLY A 166 24.85 -2.06 -7.91
N ARG A 167 23.96 -2.17 -6.90
CA ARG A 167 22.64 -1.53 -6.89
C ARG A 167 22.21 -1.25 -5.45
N GLN A 168 21.53 -0.12 -5.21
CA GLN A 168 20.92 0.14 -3.91
C GLN A 168 19.73 -0.80 -3.63
N ALA A 169 19.64 -1.33 -2.42
CA ALA A 169 18.49 -2.12 -1.99
C ALA A 169 17.24 -1.23 -1.82
N PRO A 170 16.03 -1.79 -1.97
CA PRO A 170 14.80 -1.06 -1.69
C PRO A 170 14.77 -0.52 -0.25
N GLY A 171 14.20 0.67 -0.03
CA GLY A 171 14.19 1.30 1.28
C GLY A 171 13.62 0.41 2.40
N TRP A 172 12.52 -0.30 2.14
CA TRP A 172 11.92 -1.20 3.14
C TRP A 172 12.83 -2.40 3.50
N VAL A 173 13.70 -2.83 2.58
CA VAL A 173 14.71 -3.88 2.86
C VAL A 173 15.76 -3.35 3.82
N LEU A 174 16.20 -2.10 3.63
CA LEU A 174 17.13 -1.46 4.56
C LEU A 174 16.48 -1.29 5.94
N VAL A 175 15.20 -0.91 5.98
CA VAL A 175 14.44 -0.81 7.24
C VAL A 175 14.34 -2.16 7.94
N TYR A 176 14.06 -3.23 7.17
CA TYR A 176 14.02 -4.60 7.68
C TYR A 176 15.38 -5.03 8.26
N LEU A 177 16.47 -4.81 7.53
CA LEU A 177 17.80 -5.21 7.96
C LEU A 177 18.29 -4.40 9.15
N GLN A 178 17.93 -3.12 9.24
CA GLN A 178 18.25 -2.31 10.42
C GLN A 178 17.51 -2.83 11.65
N ALA A 179 16.21 -3.12 11.52
CA ALA A 179 15.43 -3.71 12.59
C ALA A 179 16.06 -5.00 13.11
N VAL A 180 16.45 -5.90 12.19
CA VAL A 180 17.14 -7.15 12.52
C VAL A 180 18.47 -6.88 13.23
N ASN A 181 19.26 -5.93 12.73
CA ASN A 181 20.53 -5.56 13.34
C ASN A 181 20.36 -5.00 14.76
N ASP A 182 19.25 -4.32 15.01
CA ASP A 182 18.89 -3.76 16.32
C ASP A 182 18.27 -4.79 17.27
N GLY A 183 18.23 -6.07 16.86
CA GLY A 183 17.78 -7.19 17.69
C GLY A 183 16.31 -7.58 17.47
N TRP A 184 15.62 -7.01 16.47
CA TRP A 184 14.30 -7.49 16.10
C TRP A 184 14.38 -8.88 15.49
N ASN A 185 13.93 -9.87 16.25
CA ASN A 185 13.82 -11.24 15.79
C ASN A 185 12.34 -11.54 15.52
N ARG A 186 12.00 -11.93 14.29
CA ARG A 186 10.61 -12.17 13.85
C ARG A 186 10.03 -13.48 14.42
N GLU A 187 10.63 -14.03 15.48
CA GLU A 187 10.55 -15.41 15.96
C GLU A 187 11.04 -16.42 14.91
N HIS A 188 12.32 -16.78 14.99
CA HIS A 188 12.80 -18.05 14.43
C HIS A 188 12.52 -19.20 15.40
N SER A 189 11.23 -19.47 15.65
CA SER A 189 10.80 -20.79 16.14
C SER A 189 10.80 -21.76 14.94
N THR A 190 11.98 -22.09 14.44
CA THR A 190 12.21 -23.39 13.82
C THR A 190 12.92 -24.26 14.85
N GLU A 191 12.19 -24.61 15.90
CA GLU A 191 12.34 -25.94 16.49
C GLU A 191 11.93 -26.95 15.41
N SER A 192 12.93 -27.52 14.74
CA SER A 192 12.96 -28.92 14.32
C SER A 192 14.39 -29.27 13.95
N ASN A 193 15.24 -29.17 14.97
CA ASN A 193 16.23 -30.21 15.18
C ASN A 193 15.44 -31.43 15.69
N SER A 194 15.07 -32.33 14.78
CA SER A 194 14.45 -33.61 15.13
C SER A 194 15.09 -34.69 14.27
N ALA A 195 16.09 -35.31 14.89
CA ALA A 195 16.60 -36.68 14.74
C ALA A 195 16.63 -37.33 13.35
#